data_AF-A0A662IPJ9-F1
#
_entry.id   AF-A0A662IPJ9-F1
#
_cell.length_a   1.000
_cell.length_b   1.000
_cell.length_c   1.000
_cell.angle_alpha   90.00
_cell.angle_beta   90.00
_cell.angle_gamma   90.00
#
_symmetry.space_group_name_H-M   'P 1'
#
loop_
_entity.id
_entity.type
_entity.pdbx_description
1 polymer ?
#
loop_
_entity_poly.entity_id
_entity_poly.type
_entity_poly.pdbx_seq_one_letter_code
_entity_poly.pdbx_strand_id
1 'polypeptide(L)'
;MNEAMVIRVSMKHEGSEDLWLLEFNGNVIATAKTFDEIKNLASRYGYAITRYKFMTINMLRDTINLKAPLEDIKRGHESSP
;
A
#
# COMPACT_ATOMS: atom_id res chain seq x y z
N MET A 1 7.11 16.13 14.16
CA MET A 1 5.88 15.49 13.68
C MET A 1 6.25 14.72 12.43
N ASN A 2 5.90 13.45 12.31
CA ASN A 2 6.32 12.65 11.14
C ASN A 2 5.31 12.86 10.01
N GLU A 3 5.71 13.56 8.95
CA GLU A 3 4.84 13.83 7.81
C GLU A 3 4.85 12.64 6.83
N ALA A 4 3.68 12.09 6.56
CA ALA A 4 3.50 10.96 5.64
C ALA A 4 2.64 11.34 4.43
N MET A 5 2.77 10.55 3.38
CA MET A 5 1.93 10.62 2.18
C MET A 5 0.96 9.44 2.15
N VAL A 6 -0.28 9.69 1.76
CA VAL A 6 -1.20 8.62 1.37
C VAL A 6 -1.19 8.45 -0.14
N ILE A 7 -1.03 7.22 -0.60
CA ILE A 7 -1.07 6.87 -2.02
C ILE A 7 -2.29 5.98 -2.27
N ARG A 8 -3.20 6.39 -3.15
CA ARG A 8 -4.24 5.51 -3.70
C ARG A 8 -3.71 4.84 -4.95
N VAL A 9 -3.69 3.52 -4.95
CA VAL A 9 -3.32 2.69 -6.09
C VAL A 9 -4.59 2.09 -6.67
N SER A 10 -4.92 2.46 -7.91
CA SER A 10 -6.06 1.85 -8.58
C SER A 10 -5.72 0.49 -9.17
N MET A 11 -6.49 -0.52 -8.76
CA MET A 11 -6.39 -1.91 -9.24
C MET A 11 -7.59 -2.32 -10.11
N LYS A 12 -8.39 -1.34 -10.58
CA LYS A 12 -9.58 -1.61 -11.41
C LYS A 12 -9.27 -2.40 -12.69
N HIS A 13 -8.10 -2.19 -13.29
CA HIS A 13 -7.67 -2.95 -14.47
C HIS A 13 -7.42 -4.44 -14.18
N GLU A 14 -7.19 -4.80 -12.92
CA GLU A 14 -6.98 -6.17 -12.43
C GLU A 14 -8.27 -6.74 -11.80
N GLY A 15 -9.43 -6.08 -12.01
CA GLY A 15 -10.71 -6.49 -11.43
C GLY A 15 -10.79 -6.39 -9.91
N SER A 16 -9.85 -5.67 -9.28
CA SER A 16 -9.71 -5.58 -7.82
C SER A 16 -10.03 -4.18 -7.30
N GLU A 17 -10.40 -4.10 -6.02
CA GLU A 17 -10.61 -2.83 -5.32
C GLU A 17 -9.31 -2.00 -5.24
N ASP A 18 -9.43 -0.70 -5.02
CA ASP A 18 -8.25 0.16 -4.87
C ASP A 18 -7.51 -0.15 -3.57
N LEU A 19 -6.18 -0.04 -3.61
CA LEU A 19 -5.31 -0.20 -2.45
C LEU A 19 -4.83 1.17 -1.95
N TRP A 20 -4.83 1.38 -0.64
CA TRP A 20 -4.35 2.61 -0.01
C TRP A 20 -3.05 2.32 0.71
N LEU A 21 -2.02 3.14 0.45
CA LEU A 21 -0.69 3.00 1.06
C LEU A 21 -0.40 4.22 1.90
N LEU A 22 0.27 4.02 3.04
CA LEU A 22 0.90 5.07 3.81
C LEU A 22 2.40 5.00 3.54
N GLU A 23 2.98 6.10 3.09
CA GLU A 23 4.38 6.22 2.72
C GLU A 23 5.08 7.26 3.61
N PHE A 24 6.27 6.91 4.09
CA PHE A 24 7.17 7.79 4.84
C PHE A 24 8.62 7.61 4.37
N ASN A 25 9.27 8.71 3.99
CA ASN A 25 10.67 8.74 3.52
C ASN A 25 11.00 7.69 2.43
N GLY A 26 10.12 7.56 1.44
CA GLY A 26 10.22 6.62 0.33
C GLY A 26 9.76 5.20 0.63
N ASN A 27 9.31 4.90 1.84
CA ASN A 27 8.96 3.54 2.27
C ASN A 27 7.46 3.40 2.55
N VAL A 28 6.84 2.35 2.01
CA VAL A 28 5.47 1.98 2.38
C VAL A 28 5.50 1.34 3.77
N ILE A 29 4.83 1.97 4.72
CA ILE A 29 4.79 1.54 6.13
C ILE A 29 3.46 0.92 6.53
N ALA A 30 2.40 1.13 5.75
CA ALA A 30 1.10 0.51 5.97
C ALA A 30 0.29 0.41 4.66
N THR A 31 -0.64 -0.53 4.62
CA THR A 31 -1.59 -0.73 3.52
C THR A 31 -3.01 -0.88 4.07
N ALA A 32 -4.02 -0.43 3.34
CA ALA A 32 -5.42 -0.55 3.70
C ALA A 32 -6.33 -0.67 2.46
N LYS A 33 -7.57 -1.15 2.65
CA LYS A 33 -8.56 -1.28 1.57
C LYS A 33 -9.37 0.01 1.40
N THR A 34 -9.48 0.81 2.44
CA THR A 34 -10.23 2.07 2.41
C THR A 34 -9.39 3.26 2.87
N PHE A 35 -9.87 4.45 2.50
CA PHE A 35 -9.24 5.71 2.92
C PHE A 35 -9.33 5.94 4.44
N ASP A 36 -10.45 5.57 5.05
CA ASP A 36 -10.65 5.78 6.49
C ASP A 36 -9.74 4.87 7.31
N GLU A 37 -9.55 3.62 6.88
CA GLU A 37 -8.58 2.70 7.49
C GLU A 37 -7.16 3.26 7.44
N ILE A 38 -6.70 3.77 6.29
CA ILE A 38 -5.32 4.29 6.19
C ILE A 38 -5.12 5.56 7.02
N LYS A 39 -6.15 6.42 7.13
CA LYS A 39 -6.12 7.58 8.03
C LYS A 39 -6.05 7.18 9.50
N ASN A 40 -6.82 6.17 9.89
CA ASN A 40 -6.79 5.64 11.25
C ASN A 40 -5.42 5.03 11.59
N LEU A 41 -4.80 4.32 10.65
CA LEU A 41 -3.43 3.78 10.81
C LEU A 41 -2.40 4.91 10.95
N ALA A 42 -2.45 5.93 10.09
CA ALA A 42 -1.55 7.08 10.18
C ALA A 42 -1.62 7.77 11.55
N SER A 43 -2.83 8.04 12.04
CA SER A 43 -3.06 8.63 13.36
C SER A 43 -2.50 7.75 14.49
N ARG A 44 -2.81 6.45 14.47
CA ARG A 44 -2.32 5.48 15.49
C ARG A 44 -0.80 5.39 15.53
N TYR A 45 -0.14 5.57 14.39
CA TYR A 45 1.32 5.50 14.29
C TYR A 45 2.00 6.87 14.49
N GLY A 46 1.25 7.94 14.75
CA GLY A 46 1.80 9.28 14.98
C GLY A 46 2.27 9.99 13.71
N TYR A 47 1.72 9.63 12.55
CA TYR A 47 1.98 10.30 11.28
C TYR A 47 0.90 11.34 10.96
N ALA A 48 1.35 12.53 10.56
CA ALA A 48 0.51 13.56 9.97
C ALA A 48 0.46 13.36 8.46
N ILE A 49 -0.73 13.11 7.90
CA ILE A 49 -0.87 13.01 6.44
C ILE A 49 -0.86 14.42 5.85
N THR A 50 0.23 14.79 5.19
CA THR A 50 0.39 16.13 4.57
C THR A 50 0.30 16.10 3.05
N ARG A 51 0.32 14.90 2.44
CA ARG A 51 0.31 14.72 0.99
C ARG A 51 -0.59 13.56 0.56
N TYR A 52 -1.13 13.68 -0.64
CA TYR A 52 -1.96 12.67 -1.28
C TYR A 52 -1.51 12.46 -2.72
N LYS A 53 -1.39 11.19 -3.14
CA LYS A 53 -1.03 10.80 -4.50
C LYS A 53 -1.99 9.74 -5.02
N PHE A 54 -2.27 9.79 -6.31
CA PHE A 54 -2.98 8.74 -7.03
C PHE A 54 -2.07 8.12 -8.08
N MET A 55 -2.13 6.81 -8.24
CA MET A 55 -1.43 6.09 -9.31
C MET A 55 -2.17 4.79 -9.68
N THR A 56 -1.86 4.21 -10.84
CA THR A 56 -2.32 2.87 -11.21
C THR A 56 -1.36 1.80 -10.70
N ILE A 57 -1.79 0.53 -10.68
CA ILE A 57 -0.91 -0.59 -10.33
C ILE A 57 0.34 -0.68 -11.24
N ASN A 58 0.22 -0.32 -12.52
CA ASN A 58 1.36 -0.30 -13.45
C ASN A 58 2.37 0.79 -13.05
N MET A 59 1.90 2.00 -12.74
CA MET A 59 2.77 3.08 -12.26
C MET A 59 3.45 2.73 -10.94
N LEU A 60 2.77 1.99 -10.06
CA LEU A 60 3.38 1.48 -8.82
C LEU A 60 4.51 0.49 -9.13
N ARG A 61 4.28 -0.47 -10.03
CA ARG A 61 5.32 -1.43 -10.48
C ARG A 61 6.54 -0.73 -11.10
N ASP A 62 6.33 0.39 -11.80
CA ASP A 62 7.42 1.17 -12.41
C ASP A 62 8.17 2.05 -11.39
N THR A 63 7.50 2.49 -10.32
CA THR A 63 8.07 3.38 -9.29
C THR A 63 8.75 2.59 -8.18
N ILE A 64 8.19 1.45 -7.80
CA ILE A 64 8.83 0.53 -6.87
C ILE A 64 9.80 -0.30 -7.70
N ASN A 65 11.09 0.01 -7.60
CA ASN A 65 12.15 -0.89 -8.01
C ASN A 65 12.09 -2.13 -7.08
N LEU A 66 11.13 -3.03 -7.33
CA LEU A 66 10.85 -4.24 -6.55
C LEU A 66 12.04 -5.19 -6.68
N LYS A 67 13.11 -4.91 -5.94
CA LYS A 67 14.10 -5.92 -5.51
C LYS A 67 13.60 -6.71 -4.30
N ALA A 68 12.29 -6.78 -4.09
CA ALA A 68 11.69 -7.71 -3.15
C ALA A 68 11.04 -8.83 -3.99
N PRO A 69 11.57 -10.06 -3.96
CA PRO A 69 10.96 -11.17 -4.68
C PRO A 69 9.53 -11.36 -4.16
N LEU A 70 8.57 -11.40 -5.09
CA LEU A 70 7.16 -11.77 -4.83
C LEU A 70 7.00 -13.28 -4.51
N GLU A 71 8.09 -13.97 -4.15
CA GLU A 71 8.04 -15.34 -3.66
C GLU A 71 7.74 -15.31 -2.17
N ASP A 72 6.44 -15.33 -1.82
CA ASP A 72 5.91 -16.02 -0.62
C ASP A 72 4.39 -15.82 -0.40
N ILE A 73 3.64 -15.26 -1.36
CA ILE A 73 2.16 -15.31 -1.34
C ILE A 73 1.64 -16.49 -2.19
N LYS A 74 2.30 -17.65 -2.07
CA LYS A 74 1.81 -18.96 -2.52
C LYS A 74 2.36 -20.04 -1.61
N ARG A 75 1.89 -20.09 -0.37
CA ARG A 75 1.98 -21.28 0.52
C ARG A 75 1.01 -21.12 1.70
N GLY A 76 -0.26 -21.27 1.40
CA GLY A 76 -1.34 -21.41 2.39
C GLY A 76 -2.53 -22.25 1.89
N HIS A 77 -2.48 -22.70 0.63
CA HIS A 77 -3.42 -23.64 0.05
C HIS A 77 -2.61 -24.80 -0.50
N GLU A 78 -2.13 -25.67 0.38
CA GLU A 78 -1.88 -27.08 0.08
C GLU A 78 -1.59 -27.83 1.38
N SER A 79 -2.57 -28.66 1.74
CA SER A 79 -2.42 -29.94 2.45
C SER A 79 -2.00 -29.91 3.92
N SER A 80 -3.00 -30.10 4.79
CA SER A 80 -2.84 -30.99 5.95
C SER A 80 -3.82 -32.16 5.79
N PRO A 81 -3.46 -33.37 6.27
CA PRO A 81 -3.96 -34.66 5.81
C PRO A 81 -5.43 -34.95 6.15
#